data_AF-A0A1L9NV35-F1
#
_entry.id   AF-A0A1L9NV35-F1
#
_cell.length_a   1.000
_cell.length_b   1.000
_cell.length_c   1.000
_cell.angle_alpha   90.00
_cell.angle_beta   90.00
_cell.angle_gamma   90.00
#
_symmetry.space_group_name_H-M   'P 1'
#
loop_
_entity.id
_entity.type
_entity.pdbx_description
1 polymer ?
#
loop_
_entity_poly.entity_id
_entity_poly.type
_entity_poly.pdbx_seq_one_letter_code
_entity_poly.pdbx_strand_id
1 'polypeptide(L)'
;MRVGDFLKTVTYIVSQENGRFVMSHFKRLVTLAVISTCIALPAAAKSKKDKFCEELAYASQQMADLRIDGSSEEEARLMVAAQYEDDQVTHLQMMPYLSAFVYGLNKEQLSEDVEAAFSEQCKGYKG
;
A
#
# COMPACT_ATOMS: atom_id res chain seq x y z
N MET A 1 13.85 21.74 9.23
CA MET A 1 14.41 21.14 8.00
C MET A 1 14.46 19.63 8.23
N ARG A 2 13.48 18.89 7.70
CA ARG A 2 13.50 18.11 6.44
C ARG A 2 14.08 16.69 6.62
N VAL A 3 13.22 15.70 6.37
CA VAL A 3 13.45 14.23 6.28
C VAL A 3 14.28 13.89 5.03
N GLY A 4 15.34 14.67 4.76
CA GLY A 4 16.13 14.61 3.54
C GLY A 4 17.49 13.93 3.67
N ASP A 5 17.96 13.60 4.88
CA ASP A 5 19.36 13.19 5.10
C ASP A 5 19.58 11.70 5.44
N PHE A 6 18.53 10.88 5.51
CA PHE A 6 18.68 9.45 5.88
C PHE A 6 19.30 8.58 4.76
N LEU A 7 19.44 9.13 3.55
CA LEU A 7 20.16 8.51 2.43
C LEU A 7 21.70 8.49 2.61
N LYS A 8 22.25 9.04 3.69
CA LYS A 8 23.70 9.03 3.99
C LYS A 8 24.19 7.91 4.91
N THR A 9 23.31 7.03 5.39
CA THR A 9 23.70 5.84 6.19
C THR A 9 23.90 4.59 5.33
N VAL A 10 24.05 4.78 4.02
CA VAL A 10 24.85 3.89 3.17
C VAL A 10 26.27 4.45 3.27
N THR A 11 27.25 3.62 3.60
CA THR A 11 28.65 3.96 3.94
C THR A 11 28.86 4.06 5.45
N TYR A 12 29.95 3.49 5.98
CA TYR A 12 30.33 3.41 7.40
C TYR A 12 29.82 2.20 8.21
N ILE A 13 29.93 0.99 7.65
CA ILE A 13 30.40 -0.15 8.46
C ILE A 13 31.63 -0.75 7.76
N VAL A 14 32.63 0.10 7.57
CA VAL A 14 34.02 -0.34 7.47
C VAL A 14 34.70 0.23 8.71
N SER A 15 34.65 -0.53 9.81
CA SER A 15 35.46 -0.20 10.97
C SER A 15 36.85 -0.76 10.74
N GLN A 16 37.79 0.15 10.48
CA GLN A 16 39.19 -0.12 10.17
C GLN A 16 39.98 0.09 11.45
N GLU A 17 40.31 -0.99 12.17
CA GLU A 17 41.36 -0.97 13.19
C GLU A 17 42.46 -1.95 12.77
N ASN A 18 43.59 -1.39 12.34
CA ASN A 18 44.91 -2.01 12.28
C ASN A 18 45.08 -3.29 11.42
N GLY A 19 44.83 -3.18 10.11
CA GLY A 19 45.73 -3.77 9.10
C GLY A 19 45.90 -5.30 9.04
N ARG A 20 45.00 -6.11 9.60
CA ARG A 20 44.99 -7.57 9.39
C ARG A 20 43.56 -8.11 9.21
N PHE A 21 43.24 -8.49 7.97
CA PHE A 21 42.05 -9.29 7.68
C PHE A 21 42.29 -10.72 8.18
N VAL A 22 41.97 -11.00 9.44
CA VAL A 22 41.97 -12.37 9.96
C VAL A 22 40.61 -12.99 9.64
N MET A 23 40.54 -13.69 8.51
CA MET A 23 39.39 -14.52 8.14
C MET A 23 39.32 -15.71 9.12
N SER A 24 38.73 -15.51 10.29
CA SER A 24 38.58 -16.56 11.30
C SER A 24 37.29 -17.35 11.05
N HIS A 25 37.47 -18.66 10.89
CA HIS A 25 36.50 -19.67 10.54
C HIS A 25 35.42 -19.89 11.62
N PHE A 26 34.49 -18.95 11.79
CA PHE A 26 33.24 -19.18 12.53
C PHE A 26 32.01 -19.19 11.60
N LYS A 27 32.20 -19.70 10.38
CA LYS A 27 31.13 -20.14 9.48
C LYS A 27 30.63 -21.49 9.97
N ARG A 28 29.58 -21.57 10.81
CA ARG A 28 28.65 -22.72 10.80
C ARG A 28 27.41 -22.66 11.69
N LEU A 29 27.20 -21.67 12.56
CA LEU A 29 26.10 -21.75 13.54
C LEU A 29 25.13 -20.56 13.61
N VAL A 30 25.16 -19.61 12.64
CA VAL A 30 24.22 -18.47 12.60
C VAL A 30 23.49 -18.40 11.26
N THR A 31 23.21 -19.54 10.64
CA THR A 31 22.53 -19.60 9.33
C THR A 31 21.28 -20.48 9.35
N LEU A 32 20.76 -20.80 10.54
CA LEU A 32 19.55 -21.63 10.68
C LEU A 32 18.44 -21.02 11.55
N ALA A 33 18.56 -19.75 11.98
CA ALA A 33 17.55 -19.10 12.82
C ALA A 33 16.71 -18.02 12.09
N VAL A 34 17.04 -17.67 10.85
CA VAL A 34 16.33 -16.59 10.10
C VAL A 34 15.22 -17.12 9.18
N ILE A 35 15.15 -18.43 8.94
CA ILE A 35 14.19 -19.01 7.97
C ILE A 35 12.95 -19.62 8.67
N SER A 36 12.96 -19.83 9.98
CA SER A 36 11.86 -20.53 10.68
C SER A 36 10.69 -19.63 11.11
N THR A 37 10.74 -18.31 10.92
CA THR A 37 9.65 -17.38 11.30
C THR A 37 8.72 -17.00 10.13
N CYS A 38 8.96 -17.48 8.91
CA CYS A 38 8.23 -17.04 7.71
C CYS A 38 7.00 -17.88 7.31
N ILE A 39 6.51 -18.82 8.13
CA ILE A 39 5.44 -19.75 7.69
C ILE A 39 4.07 -19.52 8.39
N ALA A 40 3.90 -18.47 9.19
CA ALA A 40 2.65 -18.25 9.93
C ALA A 40 1.99 -16.87 9.74
N LEU A 41 2.22 -16.19 8.61
CA LEU A 41 1.66 -14.85 8.34
C LEU A 41 0.51 -14.72 7.32
N PRO A 42 -0.05 -15.77 6.67
CA PRO A 42 -1.04 -15.53 5.62
C PRO A 42 -2.37 -14.98 6.17
N ALA A 43 -2.78 -15.34 7.39
CA ALA A 43 -4.07 -14.93 7.95
C ALA A 43 -4.09 -13.46 8.39
N ALA A 44 -3.05 -12.99 9.09
CA ALA A 44 -2.99 -11.61 9.59
C ALA A 44 -2.76 -10.59 8.47
N ALA A 45 -1.98 -10.94 7.44
CA ALA A 45 -1.80 -10.09 6.26
C ALA A 45 -3.08 -10.03 5.41
N LYS A 46 -3.78 -11.17 5.27
CA LYS A 46 -5.08 -11.23 4.57
C LYS A 46 -6.14 -10.38 5.26
N SER A 47 -6.27 -10.47 6.59
CA SER A 47 -7.26 -9.67 7.34
C SER A 47 -7.03 -8.17 7.21
N LYS A 48 -5.78 -7.69 7.25
CA LYS A 48 -5.45 -6.28 7.04
C LYS A 48 -5.73 -5.83 5.60
N LYS A 49 -5.41 -6.67 4.61
CA LYS A 49 -5.68 -6.40 3.19
C LYS A 49 -7.19 -6.34 2.93
N ASP A 50 -7.95 -7.29 3.46
CA ASP A 50 -9.39 -7.37 3.26
C ASP A 50 -10.06 -6.11 3.85
N LYS A 51 -9.66 -5.68 5.06
CA LYS A 51 -10.13 -4.43 5.67
C LYS A 51 -9.76 -3.18 4.86
N PHE A 52 -8.51 -3.09 4.40
CA PHE A 52 -8.07 -1.98 3.55
C PHE A 52 -8.87 -1.89 2.24
N CYS A 53 -9.13 -3.05 1.63
CA CYS A 53 -9.95 -3.13 0.43
C CYS A 53 -11.40 -2.73 0.67
N GLU A 54 -11.97 -3.06 1.82
CA GLU A 54 -13.33 -2.64 2.20
C GLU A 54 -13.41 -1.12 2.39
N GLU A 55 -12.42 -0.51 3.05
CA GLU A 55 -12.37 0.95 3.23
C GLU A 55 -12.22 1.70 1.90
N LEU A 56 -11.42 1.18 0.96
CA LEU A 56 -11.32 1.76 -0.39
C LEU A 56 -12.56 1.47 -1.24
N ALA A 57 -13.20 0.31 -1.06
CA ALA A 57 -14.44 -0.02 -1.76
C ALA A 57 -15.55 0.97 -1.41
N TYR A 58 -15.69 1.31 -0.12
CA TYR A 58 -16.64 2.34 0.30
C TYR A 58 -16.34 3.70 -0.35
N ALA A 59 -15.07 4.09 -0.42
CA ALA A 59 -14.65 5.31 -1.12
C ALA A 59 -14.92 5.25 -2.64
N SER A 60 -14.88 4.06 -3.25
CA SER A 60 -15.22 3.86 -4.66
C SER A 60 -16.69 4.19 -4.95
N GLN A 61 -17.60 3.80 -4.04
CA GLN A 61 -19.02 4.11 -4.18
C GLN A 61 -19.27 5.61 -4.03
N GLN A 62 -18.68 6.25 -3.02
CA GLN A 62 -18.80 7.70 -2.85
C GLN A 62 -18.30 8.47 -4.08
N MET A 63 -17.21 8.00 -4.70
CA MET A 63 -16.69 8.60 -5.91
C MET A 63 -17.59 8.33 -7.14
N ALA A 64 -18.23 7.16 -7.19
CA ALA A 64 -19.21 6.83 -8.23
C ALA A 64 -20.44 7.72 -8.12
N ASP A 65 -20.94 7.95 -6.90
CA ASP A 65 -22.06 8.86 -6.64
C ASP A 65 -21.72 10.29 -7.10
N LEU A 66 -20.52 10.79 -6.76
CA LEU A 66 -20.05 12.09 -7.24
C LEU A 66 -19.97 12.18 -8.77
N ARG A 67 -19.56 11.08 -9.43
CA ARG A 67 -19.53 11.00 -10.91
C ARG A 67 -20.95 11.00 -11.49
N ILE A 68 -21.88 10.29 -10.87
CA ILE A 68 -23.31 10.28 -11.26
C ILE A 68 -23.91 11.68 -11.12
N ASP A 69 -23.54 12.40 -10.07
CA ASP A 69 -23.94 13.79 -9.81
C ASP A 69 -23.26 14.81 -10.74
N GLY A 70 -22.31 14.36 -11.58
CA GLY A 70 -21.69 15.16 -12.63
C GLY A 70 -20.36 15.81 -12.26
N SER A 71 -19.74 15.40 -11.15
CA SER A 71 -18.40 15.86 -10.77
C SER A 71 -17.35 15.38 -11.78
N SER A 72 -16.27 16.14 -11.93
CA SER A 72 -15.09 15.68 -12.66
C SER A 72 -14.24 14.69 -11.84
N GLU A 73 -13.37 13.92 -12.49
CA GLU A 73 -12.47 12.96 -11.81
C GLU A 73 -11.61 13.65 -10.76
N GLU A 74 -11.09 14.83 -11.07
CA GLU A 74 -10.23 15.58 -10.16
C GLU A 74 -11.00 16.10 -8.95
N GLU A 75 -12.19 16.67 -9.15
CA GLU A 75 -13.05 17.14 -8.05
C GLU A 75 -13.46 15.99 -7.13
N ALA A 76 -13.94 14.88 -7.71
CA ALA A 76 -14.37 13.72 -6.93
C ALA A 76 -13.20 13.12 -6.13
N ARG A 77 -12.01 13.04 -6.73
CA ARG A 77 -10.79 12.60 -6.04
C ARG A 77 -10.44 13.53 -4.87
N LEU A 78 -10.50 14.85 -5.04
CA LEU A 78 -10.21 15.80 -3.98
C LEU A 78 -11.24 15.72 -2.83
N MET A 79 -12.52 15.61 -3.16
CA MET A 79 -13.60 15.52 -2.17
C MET A 79 -13.51 14.23 -1.34
N VAL A 80 -13.20 13.10 -1.98
CA VAL A 80 -13.01 11.82 -1.27
C VAL A 80 -11.69 11.82 -0.49
N ALA A 81 -10.60 12.34 -1.05
CA ALA A 81 -9.32 12.44 -0.34
C ALA A 81 -9.42 13.31 0.93
N ALA A 82 -10.24 14.37 0.91
CA ALA A 82 -10.45 15.26 2.05
C ALA A 82 -11.14 14.58 3.26
N GLN A 83 -11.66 13.36 3.10
CA GLN A 83 -12.23 12.57 4.21
C GLN A 83 -11.17 11.84 5.03
N TYR A 84 -9.95 11.74 4.51
CA TYR A 84 -8.83 11.06 5.17
C TYR A 84 -7.92 12.08 5.87
N GLU A 85 -7.36 11.66 7.00
CA GLU A 85 -6.31 12.42 7.68
C GLU A 85 -4.96 12.29 6.92
N ASP A 86 -4.10 13.30 7.04
CA ASP A 86 -2.81 13.34 6.32
C ASP A 86 -1.88 12.16 6.65
N ASP A 87 -2.03 11.54 7.82
CA ASP A 87 -1.27 10.37 8.26
C ASP A 87 -1.80 9.04 7.69
N GLN A 88 -2.98 9.04 7.06
CA GLN A 88 -3.55 7.92 6.30
C GLN A 88 -2.98 7.85 4.88
N VAL A 89 -1.65 7.99 4.78
CA VAL A 89 -0.88 8.10 3.54
C VAL A 89 -1.17 6.95 2.56
N THR A 90 -1.41 5.75 3.07
CA THR A 90 -1.66 4.57 2.22
C THR A 90 -2.98 4.69 1.45
N HIS A 91 -4.04 5.21 2.09
CA HIS A 91 -5.32 5.45 1.42
C HIS A 91 -5.19 6.58 0.40
N LEU A 92 -4.53 7.68 0.79
CA LEU A 92 -4.29 8.82 -0.10
C LEU A 92 -3.48 8.43 -1.34
N GLN A 93 -2.49 7.55 -1.21
CA GLN A 93 -1.70 7.03 -2.33
C GLN A 93 -2.52 6.19 -3.32
N MET A 94 -3.61 5.57 -2.86
CA MET A 94 -4.49 4.77 -3.71
C MET A 94 -5.59 5.58 -4.39
N MET A 95 -5.77 6.86 -4.04
CA MET A 95 -6.79 7.73 -4.64
C MET A 95 -6.71 7.83 -6.17
N PRO A 96 -5.53 7.93 -6.81
CA PRO A 96 -5.44 7.92 -8.27
C PRO A 96 -5.89 6.60 -8.91
N TYR A 97 -5.64 5.48 -8.24
CA TYR A 97 -6.09 4.17 -8.71
C TYR A 97 -7.61 4.04 -8.58
N LEU A 98 -8.15 4.51 -7.46
CA LEU A 98 -9.58 4.56 -7.20
C LEU A 98 -10.32 5.42 -8.23
N SER A 99 -9.80 6.62 -8.52
CA SER A 99 -10.40 7.54 -9.49
C SER A 99 -10.38 6.97 -10.91
N ALA A 100 -9.26 6.40 -11.32
CA ALA A 100 -9.13 5.76 -12.62
C ALA A 100 -10.10 4.57 -12.77
N PHE A 101 -10.29 3.77 -11.72
CA PHE A 101 -11.27 2.69 -11.72
C PHE A 101 -12.69 3.23 -11.94
N VAL A 102 -13.14 4.14 -11.06
CA VAL A 102 -14.51 4.64 -11.07
C VAL A 102 -14.83 5.39 -12.36
N TYR A 103 -13.92 6.23 -12.87
CA TYR A 103 -14.13 7.01 -14.09
C TYR A 103 -13.92 6.19 -15.37
N GLY A 104 -13.25 5.03 -15.27
CA GLY A 104 -13.16 4.05 -16.35
C GLY A 104 -14.44 3.24 -16.57
N LEU A 105 -15.36 3.21 -15.60
CA LEU A 105 -16.62 2.46 -15.71
C LEU A 105 -17.55 3.07 -16.78
N ASN A 106 -18.33 2.22 -17.44
CA ASN A 106 -19.43 2.67 -18.27
C ASN A 106 -20.70 2.96 -17.42
N LYS A 107 -21.77 3.46 -18.05
CA LYS A 107 -23.01 3.83 -17.32
C LYS A 107 -23.73 2.63 -16.70
N GLU A 108 -23.65 1.47 -17.33
CA GLU A 108 -24.28 0.23 -16.82
C GLU A 108 -23.57 -0.20 -15.54
N GLN A 109 -22.24 -0.24 -15.57
CA GLN A 109 -21.39 -0.58 -14.42
C GLN A 109 -21.48 0.43 -13.27
N LEU A 110 -21.72 1.71 -13.57
CA LEU A 110 -21.97 2.73 -12.54
C LEU A 110 -23.30 2.55 -11.82
N SER A 111 -24.29 1.93 -12.48
CA SER A 111 -25.59 1.66 -11.88
C SER A 111 -25.62 0.35 -11.08
N GLU A 112 -24.54 -0.42 -11.14
CA GLU A 112 -24.33 -1.62 -10.34
C GLU A 112 -23.64 -1.29 -9.01
N ASP A 113 -23.36 -2.32 -8.22
CA ASP A 113 -22.66 -2.21 -6.94
C ASP A 113 -21.16 -2.00 -7.18
N VAL A 114 -20.76 -0.73 -7.30
CA VAL A 114 -19.37 -0.32 -7.56
C VAL A 114 -18.47 -0.69 -6.38
N GLU A 115 -18.98 -0.61 -5.16
CA GLU A 115 -18.30 -1.05 -3.94
C GLU A 115 -17.92 -2.53 -4.03
N ALA A 116 -18.89 -3.41 -4.30
CA ALA A 116 -18.65 -4.85 -4.40
C ALA A 116 -17.64 -5.16 -5.51
N ALA A 117 -17.81 -4.55 -6.69
CA ALA A 117 -16.92 -4.76 -7.83
C ALA A 117 -15.46 -4.34 -7.52
N PHE A 118 -15.27 -3.21 -6.82
CA PHE A 118 -13.94 -2.77 -6.41
C PHE A 118 -13.36 -3.67 -5.31
N SER A 119 -14.17 -4.04 -4.32
CA SER A 119 -13.76 -4.91 -3.20
C SER A 119 -13.22 -6.24 -3.71
N GLU A 120 -13.91 -6.87 -4.67
CA GLU A 120 -13.47 -8.10 -5.31
C GLU A 120 -12.14 -7.93 -6.06
N GLN A 121 -11.98 -6.86 -6.84
CA GLN A 121 -10.73 -6.59 -7.55
C GLN A 121 -9.55 -6.35 -6.60
N CYS A 122 -9.75 -5.53 -5.56
CA CYS A 122 -8.73 -5.24 -4.57
C CYS A 122 -8.33 -6.51 -3.79
N LYS A 123 -9.30 -7.33 -3.39
CA LYS A 123 -9.05 -8.62 -2.72
C LYS A 123 -8.40 -9.65 -3.65
N GLY A 124 -8.76 -9.63 -4.94
CA GLY A 124 -8.20 -10.49 -5.99
C GLY A 124 -6.76 -10.14 -6.40
N TYR A 125 -6.30 -8.90 -6.16
CA TYR A 125 -4.95 -8.48 -6.49
C TYR A 125 -3.89 -9.26 -5.68
N LYS A 126 -3.11 -10.08 -6.37
CA LYS A 126 -1.95 -10.81 -5.85
C LYS A 126 -0.68 -10.06 -6.27
N GLY A 127 -0.41 -8.94 -5.59
CA GLY A 127 0.86 -8.23 -5.71
C GLY A 127 2.02 -9.10 -5.28
#